data_AF-A0A846DG26-F1
#
_entry.id   AF-A0A846DG26-F1
#
_cell.length_a   1.000
_cell.length_b   1.000
_cell.length_c   1.000
_cell.angle_alpha   90.00
_cell.angle_beta   90.00
_cell.angle_gamma   90.00
#
_symmetry.space_group_name_H-M   'P 1'
#
loop_
_entity.id
_entity.type
_entity.pdbx_description
1 polymer ?
#
loop_
_entity_poly.entity_id
_entity_poly.type
_entity_poly.pdbx_seq_one_letter_code
_entity_poly.pdbx_strand_id
1 'polypeptide(L)'
;MINQEDLPEIDFNFLRWESGANDVEVFFINEGAGFRNQLFYSVDNGNSKEIVFDDVSSPLSILPNDDGLLALGQGVNLGNFVGDTFIEFFIKSDG
;
A
#
# COMPACT_ATOMS: atom_id res chain seq x y z
N MET A 1 20.82 12.73 -6.19
CA MET A 1 20.00 12.47 -4.98
C MET A 1 18.77 13.33 -5.11
N ILE A 2 17.59 12.73 -5.03
CA ILE A 2 16.32 13.45 -4.97
C ILE A 2 16.16 13.87 -3.51
N ASN A 3 15.92 15.14 -3.19
CA ASN A 3 15.63 15.52 -1.81
C ASN A 3 14.20 15.12 -1.49
N GLN A 4 14.00 14.55 -0.32
CA GLN A 4 12.69 14.10 0.13
C GLN A 4 11.68 15.25 0.24
N GLU A 5 12.14 16.49 0.46
CA GLU A 5 11.29 17.69 0.47
C GLU A 5 10.85 18.17 -0.93
N ASP A 6 11.49 17.66 -1.99
CA ASP A 6 11.11 17.95 -3.37
C ASP A 6 10.04 16.96 -3.89
N LEU A 7 9.67 15.95 -3.10
CA LEU A 7 8.61 15.01 -3.44
C LEU A 7 7.24 15.66 -3.13
N PRO A 8 6.26 15.58 -4.05
CA PRO A 8 4.92 16.07 -3.76
C PRO A 8 4.35 15.33 -2.56
N GLU A 9 3.82 16.08 -1.59
CA GLU A 9 3.07 15.52 -0.47
C GLU A 9 1.85 14.78 -1.03
N ILE A 10 1.65 13.54 -0.57
CA ILE A 10 0.51 12.76 -1.00
C ILE A 10 -0.74 13.36 -0.34
N ASP A 11 -1.60 13.99 -1.13
CA ASP A 11 -2.90 14.45 -0.65
C ASP A 11 -3.88 13.28 -0.72
N PHE A 12 -4.19 12.71 0.45
CA PHE A 12 -5.09 11.57 0.57
C PHE A 12 -6.52 11.88 0.09
N ASN A 13 -6.92 13.15 -0.06
CA ASN A 13 -8.20 13.51 -0.66
C ASN A 13 -8.31 13.07 -2.14
N PHE A 14 -7.20 12.79 -2.82
CA PHE A 14 -7.20 12.24 -4.18
C PHE A 14 -7.60 10.76 -4.25
N LEU A 15 -7.60 10.01 -3.13
CA LEU A 15 -8.10 8.63 -3.07
C LEU A 15 -9.60 8.59 -2.73
N ARG A 16 -10.36 9.52 -3.34
CA ARG A 16 -11.81 9.61 -3.21
C ARG A 16 -12.49 9.49 -4.57
N TRP A 17 -13.54 8.69 -4.63
CA TRP A 17 -14.39 8.54 -5.81
C TRP A 17 -15.85 8.77 -5.44
N GLU A 18 -16.48 9.79 -6.03
CA GLU A 18 -17.87 10.16 -5.71
C GLU A 18 -18.92 9.12 -6.14
N SER A 19 -18.60 8.28 -7.13
CA SER A 19 -19.53 7.31 -7.73
C SER A 19 -19.06 5.86 -7.61
N GLY A 20 -18.05 5.61 -6.77
CA GLY A 20 -17.41 4.31 -6.64
C GLY A 20 -16.08 4.23 -7.39
N ALA A 21 -15.24 3.30 -6.96
CA ALA A 21 -13.96 3.00 -7.59
C ALA A 21 -14.05 1.64 -8.29
N ASN A 22 -13.73 1.62 -9.58
CA ASN A 22 -13.71 0.40 -10.35
C ASN A 22 -12.31 -0.22 -10.28
N ASP A 23 -12.26 -1.51 -9.93
CA ASP A 23 -11.06 -2.37 -9.84
C ASP A 23 -9.81 -1.69 -9.28
N VAL A 24 -9.76 -1.60 -7.95
CA VAL A 24 -8.58 -1.09 -7.25
C VAL A 24 -7.56 -2.20 -7.10
N GLU A 25 -6.36 -1.97 -7.64
CA GLU A 25 -5.25 -2.91 -7.59
C GLU A 25 -4.05 -2.28 -6.87
N VAL A 26 -3.42 -3.05 -5.98
CA VAL A 26 -2.24 -2.62 -5.22
C VAL A 26 -1.08 -3.51 -5.61
N PHE A 27 0.03 -2.90 -6.04
CA PHE A 27 1.24 -3.61 -6.46
C PHE A 27 2.40 -3.28 -5.53
N PHE A 28 3.17 -4.31 -5.18
CA PHE A 28 4.38 -4.17 -4.40
C PHE A 28 5.58 -3.81 -5.29
N ILE A 29 6.28 -2.75 -4.89
CA ILE A 29 7.55 -2.33 -5.47
C ILE A 29 8.56 -2.25 -4.32
N ASN A 30 9.73 -2.90 -4.47
CA ASN A 30 10.79 -2.82 -3.47
C ASN A 30 11.89 -1.85 -3.92
N GLU A 31 12.02 -0.73 -3.22
CA GLU A 31 13.07 0.27 -3.47
C GLU A 31 14.29 0.12 -2.54
N GLY A 32 14.37 -0.97 -1.78
CA GLY A 32 15.48 -1.27 -0.86
C GLY A 32 15.21 -0.91 0.59
N ALA A 33 13.97 -1.08 1.07
CA ALA A 33 13.66 -0.94 2.49
C ALA A 33 14.04 -2.22 3.27
N GLY A 34 14.70 -2.06 4.42
CA GLY A 34 15.10 -3.17 5.30
C GLY A 34 14.07 -3.54 6.38
N PHE A 35 12.94 -2.85 6.46
CA PHE A 35 11.88 -3.08 7.45
C PHE A 35 10.81 -4.04 6.92
N ARG A 36 10.16 -4.80 7.81
CA ARG A 36 9.07 -5.72 7.46
C ARG A 36 7.75 -5.19 7.97
N ASN A 37 7.00 -4.53 7.09
CA ASN A 37 5.73 -3.91 7.48
C ASN A 37 4.53 -4.78 7.11
N GLN A 38 3.39 -4.49 7.71
CA GLN A 38 2.09 -4.94 7.21
C GLN A 38 1.39 -3.75 6.52
N LEU A 39 0.71 -4.01 5.39
CA LEU A 39 -0.11 -3.02 4.70
C LEU A 39 -1.58 -3.36 4.86
N PHE A 40 -2.37 -2.39 5.33
CA PHE A 40 -3.82 -2.48 5.46
C PHE A 40 -4.50 -1.40 4.63
N TYR A 41 -5.79 -1.58 4.36
CA TYR A 41 -6.66 -0.55 3.83
C TYR A 41 -8.00 -0.49 4.58
N SER A 42 -8.71 0.64 4.44
CA SER A 42 -10.08 0.86 4.93
C SER A 42 -10.87 1.62 3.88
N VAL A 43 -12.19 1.40 3.84
CA VAL A 43 -13.14 2.15 3.01
C VAL A 43 -14.25 2.85 3.81
N ASP A 44 -14.17 2.76 5.13
CA ASP A 44 -15.20 3.23 6.07
C ASP A 44 -14.64 4.25 7.06
N ASN A 45 -13.71 5.09 6.59
CA ASN A 45 -13.04 6.11 7.41
C ASN A 45 -12.30 5.50 8.61
N GLY A 46 -11.61 4.38 8.37
CA GLY A 46 -10.74 3.71 9.33
C GLY A 46 -11.43 2.85 10.39
N ASN A 47 -12.77 2.67 10.31
CA ASN A 47 -13.53 1.88 11.30
C ASN A 47 -13.23 0.38 11.20
N SER A 48 -13.04 -0.13 9.99
CA SER A 48 -12.56 -1.48 9.72
C SER A 48 -11.29 -1.42 8.87
N LYS A 49 -10.38 -2.36 9.13
CA LYS A 49 -9.11 -2.48 8.41
C LYS A 49 -8.98 -3.89 7.86
N GLU A 50 -8.75 -3.97 6.57
CA GLU A 50 -8.47 -5.21 5.86
C GLU A 50 -7.01 -5.25 5.46
N ILE A 51 -6.42 -6.45 5.44
CA ILE A 51 -5.00 -6.62 5.12
C ILE A 51 -4.80 -6.74 3.62
N VAL A 52 -3.85 -5.99 3.08
CA VAL A 52 -3.37 -6.13 1.69
C VAL A 52 -2.19 -7.09 1.67
N PHE A 53 -1.19 -6.82 2.50
CA PHE A 53 0.02 -7.63 2.64
C PHE A 53 0.35 -7.83 4.11
N ASP A 54 0.50 -9.09 4.52
CA ASP A 54 0.86 -9.46 5.90
C ASP A 54 2.36 -9.34 6.18
N ASP A 55 3.17 -9.25 5.13
CA ASP A 55 4.61 -9.04 5.20
C ASP A 55 5.08 -8.36 3.92
N VAL A 56 5.37 -7.07 4.02
CA VAL A 56 5.88 -6.22 2.96
C VAL A 56 7.40 -6.33 2.96
N SER A 57 7.90 -7.43 2.42
CA SER A 57 9.34 -7.68 2.28
C SER A 57 9.62 -8.57 1.08
N SER A 58 10.86 -8.56 0.60
CA SER A 58 11.25 -9.34 -0.57
C SER A 58 12.74 -9.70 -0.54
N PRO A 59 13.11 -10.87 -1.08
CA PRO A 59 14.50 -11.23 -1.30
C PRO A 59 15.14 -10.46 -2.46
N LEU A 60 14.35 -9.76 -3.29
CA LEU A 60 14.82 -9.08 -4.48
C LEU A 60 14.82 -7.56 -4.29
N SER A 61 15.89 -7.02 -3.69
CA SER A 61 16.11 -5.58 -3.56
C SER A 61 17.59 -5.22 -3.32
N ILE A 62 17.89 -3.93 -3.17
CA ILE A 62 19.23 -3.45 -2.76
C ILE A 62 19.55 -3.87 -1.31
N LEU A 63 18.55 -3.94 -0.44
CA LEU A 63 18.63 -4.44 0.94
C LEU A 63 17.70 -5.65 1.09
N PRO A 64 18.14 -6.85 0.67
CA PRO A 64 17.28 -8.01 0.58
C PRO A 64 16.86 -8.53 1.95
N ASN A 65 15.62 -9.02 2.05
CA ASN A 65 15.17 -9.89 3.13
C ASN A 65 15.13 -11.32 2.57
N ASP A 66 16.11 -12.15 2.92
CA ASP A 66 16.31 -13.47 2.31
C ASP A 66 15.07 -14.38 2.40
N ASP A 67 14.22 -14.19 3.40
CA ASP A 67 12.96 -14.91 3.64
C ASP A 67 11.69 -14.11 3.28
N GLY A 68 11.84 -12.99 2.56
CA GLY A 68 10.73 -12.10 2.25
C GLY A 68 9.65 -12.73 1.36
N LEU A 69 8.39 -12.41 1.62
CA LEU A 69 7.25 -13.12 1.02
C LEU A 69 6.78 -12.57 -0.34
N LEU A 70 7.16 -11.36 -0.72
CA LEU A 70 6.66 -10.72 -1.95
C LEU A 70 7.66 -10.77 -3.09
N ALA A 71 7.17 -11.09 -4.30
CA ALA A 71 7.89 -10.86 -5.54
C ALA A 71 7.71 -9.41 -6.02
N LEU A 72 8.69 -8.86 -6.75
CA LEU A 72 8.56 -7.53 -7.36
C LEU A 72 7.39 -7.51 -8.36
N GLY A 73 6.51 -6.52 -8.24
CA GLY A 73 5.30 -6.40 -9.07
C GLY A 73 4.18 -7.36 -8.68
N GLN A 74 4.31 -8.11 -7.59
CA GLN A 74 3.19 -8.87 -7.03
C GLN A 74 2.09 -7.90 -6.60
N GLY A 75 0.86 -8.17 -7.03
CA GLY A 75 -0.29 -7.33 -6.73
C GLY A 75 -1.49 -8.08 -6.15
N VAL A 76 -2.37 -7.31 -5.53
CA VAL A 76 -3.66 -7.76 -4.99
C VAL A 76 -4.75 -6.88 -5.58
N ASN A 77 -5.81 -7.50 -6.08
CA ASN A 77 -7.02 -6.80 -6.52
C ASN A 77 -7.97 -6.70 -5.32
N LEU A 78 -8.24 -5.47 -4.87
CA LEU A 78 -9.16 -5.16 -3.77
C LEU A 78 -10.63 -5.15 -4.22
N GLY A 79 -10.86 -5.22 -5.53
CA GLY A 79 -12.18 -5.26 -6.15
C GLY A 79 -12.75 -3.88 -6.43
N ASN A 80 -14.08 -3.85 -6.50
CA ASN A 80 -14.87 -2.67 -6.84
C ASN A 80 -15.56 -2.13 -5.59
N PHE A 81 -15.60 -0.81 -5.47
CA PHE A 81 -16.30 -0.10 -4.40
C PHE A 81 -17.42 0.73 -5.00
N VAL A 82 -18.58 0.78 -4.34
CA VAL A 82 -19.79 1.46 -4.83
C VAL A 82 -20.11 2.70 -4.00
N GLY A 83 -20.62 3.75 -4.65
CA GLY A 83 -20.98 5.01 -3.98
C GLY A 83 -19.76 5.84 -3.57
N ASP A 84 -19.97 6.87 -2.75
CA ASP A 84 -18.88 7.74 -2.28
C ASP A 84 -17.84 6.90 -1.52
N THR A 85 -16.71 6.65 -2.19
CA THR A 85 -15.66 5.73 -1.76
C THR A 85 -14.46 6.54 -1.37
N PHE A 86 -13.95 6.31 -0.17
CA PHE A 86 -12.69 6.88 0.30
C PHE A 86 -11.80 5.76 0.80
N ILE A 87 -10.66 5.54 0.14
CA ILE A 87 -9.75 4.44 0.49
C ILE A 87 -8.55 5.00 1.25
N GLU A 88 -8.37 4.51 2.46
CA GLU A 88 -7.23 4.87 3.31
C GLU A 88 -6.30 3.68 3.44
N PHE A 89 -5.00 3.91 3.27
CA PHE A 89 -3.96 2.89 3.48
C PHE A 89 -3.24 3.13 4.81
N PHE A 90 -2.94 2.04 5.52
CA PHE A 90 -2.27 2.08 6.80
C PHE A 90 -1.07 1.15 6.80
N ILE A 91 0.05 1.64 7.31
CA ILE A 91 1.23 0.83 7.56
C ILE A 91 1.25 0.50 9.05
N LYS A 92 1.39 -0.78 9.37
CA LYS A 92 1.80 -1.21 10.70
C LYS A 92 3.25 -1.65 10.61
N SER A 93 4.13 -0.79 11.11
CA SER A 93 5.55 -1.09 11.19
C SER A 93 5.87 -1.93 12.41
N ASP A 94 6.73 -2.92 12.23
CA ASP A 94 7.27 -3.75 13.31
C ASP A 94 8.47 -3.10 13.99
N GLY A 95 9.16 -2.16 13.33
CA GLY A 95 10.23 -1.33 13.92
C GLY A 95 11.54 -2.08 13.99
#